data_AF-C9LH93-F1
#
_entry.id   AF-C9LH93-F1
#
_cell.length_a   1.000
_cell.length_b   1.000
_cell.length_c   1.000
_cell.angle_alpha   90.00
_cell.angle_beta   90.00
_cell.angle_gamma   90.00
#
_symmetry.space_group_name_H-M   'P 1'
#
loop_
_entity.id
_entity.type
_entity.pdbx_description
1 polymer ?
#
loop_
_entity_poly.entity_id
_entity_poly.type
_entity_poly.pdbx_seq_one_letter_code
_entity_poly.pdbx_strand_id
1 'polypeptide(L)'
;MHKNSTATPSGAAENCKKEMQKIPSFTIDHTRLERGIYVSRKDRVGVEVITTFDVRLKRPNAEPVMTPAAAHTIEHLMATFLRNDAEWRDRIIYWGPMGCLTGFYLLVRGDLSSKDMVDLLRRGFAFVADFDDEIPGANAKDCGNWQLHDLDGARAEARKYVEETLEEITARNLVYPVSEGC
;
A
#
# COMPACT_ATOMS: atom_id res chain seq x y z
N MET A 1 -4.27 29.81 69.10
CA MET A 1 -3.14 29.04 68.52
C MET A 1 -3.70 27.69 68.09
N HIS A 2 -3.93 27.50 66.79
CA HIS A 2 -3.21 26.52 65.94
C HIS A 2 -3.27 25.09 66.53
N LYS A 3 -3.92 24.11 65.89
CA LYS A 3 -3.60 23.58 64.55
C LYS A 3 -4.81 22.88 63.89
N ASN A 4 -5.04 23.22 62.62
CA ASN A 4 -5.63 22.35 61.59
C ASN A 4 -4.62 21.24 61.21
N SER A 5 -5.11 20.08 60.78
CA SER A 5 -4.51 19.12 59.81
C SER A 5 -5.11 17.73 60.12
N THR A 6 -5.63 16.89 59.23
CA THR A 6 -5.78 16.86 57.77
C THR A 6 -6.65 15.63 57.50
N ALA A 7 -7.82 15.81 56.89
CA ALA A 7 -8.49 14.72 56.18
C ALA A 7 -8.08 14.84 54.71
N THR A 8 -7.25 13.92 54.24
CA THR A 8 -7.00 13.72 52.81
C THR A 8 -8.10 12.82 52.23
N PRO A 9 -8.90 13.27 51.24
CA PRO A 9 -9.71 12.36 50.45
C PRO A 9 -8.92 11.88 49.23
N SER A 10 -9.00 10.56 49.05
CA SER A 10 -8.95 9.80 47.79
C SER A 10 -8.05 10.32 46.65
N GLY A 11 -6.86 9.73 46.55
CA GLY A 11 -6.22 9.56 45.25
C GLY A 11 -6.89 8.41 44.50
N ALA A 12 -7.99 8.69 43.80
CA ALA A 12 -8.45 7.80 42.75
C ALA A 12 -7.40 7.88 41.64
N ALA A 13 -6.67 6.79 41.42
CA ALA A 13 -5.74 6.66 40.32
C ALA A 13 -6.51 6.84 39.00
N GLU A 14 -6.31 7.98 38.34
CA GLU A 14 -6.81 8.23 37.00
C GLU A 14 -6.22 7.18 36.06
N ASN A 15 -7.07 6.25 35.64
CA ASN A 15 -6.77 5.29 34.61
C ASN A 15 -6.78 6.00 33.25
N CYS A 16 -5.71 6.72 32.94
CA CYS A 16 -5.53 7.37 31.64
C CYS A 16 -5.22 6.27 30.61
N LYS A 17 -6.26 5.67 30.02
CA LYS A 17 -6.12 4.90 28.79
C LYS A 17 -5.61 5.87 27.72
N LYS A 18 -4.33 5.74 27.37
CA LYS A 18 -3.71 6.46 26.25
C LYS A 18 -4.44 6.02 24.97
N GLU A 19 -5.29 6.88 24.42
CA GLU A 19 -5.95 6.60 23.15
C GLU A 19 -4.88 6.46 22.05
N MET A 20 -4.89 5.31 21.36
CA MET A 20 -3.99 5.06 20.26
C MET A 20 -4.40 5.90 19.06
N GLN A 21 -3.46 6.66 18.50
CA GLN A 21 -3.69 7.40 17.27
C GLN A 21 -3.86 6.44 16.10
N LYS A 22 -4.88 6.68 15.28
CA LYS A 22 -5.10 5.93 14.03
C LYS A 22 -3.95 6.22 13.06
N ILE A 23 -3.47 5.17 12.40
CA ILE A 23 -2.54 5.33 11.27
C ILE A 23 -3.31 5.85 10.03
N PRO A 24 -2.63 6.46 9.04
CA PRO A 24 -3.29 7.10 7.89
C PRO A 24 -4.26 6.20 7.12
N SER A 25 -3.95 4.90 6.97
CA SER A 25 -4.88 3.98 6.30
C SER A 25 -6.20 3.81 7.06
N PHE A 26 -6.24 4.02 8.37
CA PHE A 26 -7.45 3.85 9.19
C PHE A 26 -8.35 5.10 9.21
N THR A 27 -7.96 6.16 8.51
CA THR A 27 -8.76 7.37 8.30
C THR A 27 -9.48 7.38 6.96
N ILE A 28 -9.30 6.33 6.13
CA ILE A 28 -9.93 6.20 4.81
C ILE A 28 -11.21 5.37 4.91
N ASP A 29 -12.29 5.86 4.30
CA ASP A 29 -13.53 5.10 4.16
C ASP A 29 -13.37 4.00 3.09
N HIS A 30 -13.06 2.78 3.55
CA HIS A 30 -12.86 1.62 2.68
C HIS A 30 -14.15 1.12 2.02
N THR A 31 -15.33 1.54 2.50
CA THR A 31 -16.62 1.15 1.89
C THR A 31 -16.87 1.85 0.56
N ARG A 32 -16.12 2.93 0.29
CA ARG A 32 -16.22 3.78 -0.91
C ARG A 32 -14.92 3.79 -1.72
N LEU A 33 -13.90 3.04 -1.29
CA LEU A 33 -12.59 3.04 -1.93
C LEU A 33 -12.63 2.20 -3.21
N GLU A 34 -12.31 2.84 -4.32
CA GLU A 34 -12.20 2.18 -5.63
C GLU A 34 -10.81 1.59 -5.86
N ARG A 35 -10.66 0.82 -6.94
CA ARG A 35 -9.32 0.49 -7.46
C ARG A 35 -8.64 1.78 -7.90
N GLY A 36 -7.33 1.90 -7.68
CA GLY A 36 -6.62 3.13 -8.00
C GLY A 36 -5.23 3.24 -7.41
N ILE A 37 -4.68 4.44 -7.47
CA ILE A 37 -3.37 4.81 -6.95
C ILE A 37 -3.58 6.04 -6.07
N TYR A 38 -3.27 5.94 -4.78
CA TYR A 38 -3.55 6.99 -3.82
C TYR A 38 -2.30 7.37 -3.06
N VAL A 39 -2.08 8.66 -2.81
CA VAL A 39 -1.07 9.10 -1.84
C VAL A 39 -1.57 8.73 -0.45
N SER A 40 -0.97 7.69 0.15
CA SER A 40 -1.28 7.22 1.50
C SER A 40 -0.75 8.19 2.56
N ARG A 41 0.51 8.61 2.40
CA ARG A 41 1.16 9.61 3.26
C ARG A 41 2.44 10.13 2.63
N LYS A 42 2.96 11.23 3.19
CA LYS A 42 4.26 11.81 2.87
C LYS A 42 5.07 11.96 4.14
N ASP A 43 6.18 11.25 4.22
CA ASP A 43 7.09 11.27 5.36
C ASP A 43 8.29 12.17 5.04
N ARG A 44 8.68 13.07 5.95
CA ARG A 44 9.91 13.87 5.81
C ARG A 44 11.06 13.19 6.55
N VAL A 45 12.14 12.90 5.83
CA VAL A 45 13.35 12.29 6.37
C VAL A 45 14.54 13.19 6.04
N GLY A 46 14.95 14.00 7.01
CA GLY A 46 15.93 15.07 6.77
C GLY A 46 15.39 16.10 5.78
N VAL A 47 16.07 16.28 4.66
CA VAL A 47 15.66 17.19 3.56
C VAL A 47 14.79 16.49 2.50
N GLU A 48 14.68 15.17 2.56
CA GLU A 48 13.96 14.36 1.57
C GLU A 48 12.51 14.13 1.99
N VAL A 49 11.64 13.97 0.99
CA VAL A 49 10.26 13.48 1.18
C VAL A 49 10.18 12.07 0.63
N ILE A 50 9.57 11.16 1.38
CA ILE A 50 9.17 9.84 0.89
C ILE A 50 7.65 9.85 0.73
N THR A 51 7.18 9.67 -0.51
CA THR A 51 5.76 9.51 -0.78
C THR A 51 5.42 8.02 -0.76
N THR A 52 4.46 7.62 0.08
CA THR A 52 3.90 6.27 0.11
C THR A 52 2.62 6.25 -0.70
N PHE A 53 2.55 5.34 -1.66
CA PHE A 53 1.37 5.10 -2.49
C PHE A 53 0.65 3.82 -2.08
N ASP A 54 -0.67 3.91 -1.92
CA ASP A 54 -1.60 2.78 -1.87
C ASP A 54 -2.00 2.45 -3.30
N VAL A 55 -1.50 1.31 -3.79
CA VAL A 55 -1.82 0.77 -5.11
C VAL A 55 -2.90 -0.28 -4.94
N ARG A 56 -4.15 0.14 -5.16
CA ARG A 56 -5.36 -0.61 -4.81
C ARG A 56 -5.87 -1.39 -6.01
N LEU A 57 -5.72 -2.72 -5.98
CA LEU A 57 -6.13 -3.62 -7.07
C LEU A 57 -7.54 -4.16 -6.89
N LYS A 58 -8.03 -4.22 -5.65
CA LYS A 58 -9.38 -4.73 -5.31
C LYS A 58 -10.18 -3.67 -4.58
N ARG A 59 -11.47 -3.58 -4.91
CA ARG A 59 -12.42 -2.82 -4.08
C ARG A 59 -12.56 -3.51 -2.73
N PRO A 60 -12.23 -2.85 -1.59
CA PRO A 60 -12.23 -3.50 -0.29
C PRO A 60 -13.61 -4.08 0.06
N ASN A 61 -13.65 -5.34 0.47
CA ASN A 61 -14.87 -6.07 0.89
C ASN A 61 -15.99 -6.17 -0.16
N ALA A 62 -15.74 -5.78 -1.42
CA ALA A 62 -16.70 -5.87 -2.52
C ALA A 62 -16.24 -6.84 -3.63
N GLU A 63 -14.98 -7.28 -3.57
CA GLU A 63 -14.35 -8.16 -4.56
C GLU A 63 -13.57 -9.27 -3.88
N PRO A 64 -13.44 -10.45 -4.51
CA PRO A 64 -12.50 -11.46 -4.06
C PRO A 64 -11.09 -10.85 -3.97
N VAL A 65 -10.45 -11.05 -2.82
CA VAL A 65 -9.05 -10.69 -2.62
C VAL A 65 -8.14 -11.51 -3.53
N MET A 66 -6.92 -11.03 -3.75
CA MET A 66 -5.90 -11.82 -4.43
C MET A 66 -5.58 -13.07 -3.60
N THR A 67 -5.21 -14.17 -4.24
CA THR A 67 -4.61 -15.29 -3.52
C THR A 67 -3.23 -14.86 -2.99
N PRO A 68 -2.76 -15.41 -1.85
CA PRO A 68 -1.41 -15.14 -1.37
C PRO A 68 -0.33 -15.45 -2.41
N ALA A 69 -0.49 -16.52 -3.18
CA ALA A 69 0.46 -16.94 -4.21
C ALA A 69 0.52 -15.96 -5.40
N ALA A 70 -0.63 -15.45 -5.85
CA ALA A 70 -0.67 -14.42 -6.89
C ALA A 70 -0.04 -13.12 -6.39
N ALA A 71 -0.39 -12.68 -5.17
CA ALA A 71 0.16 -11.45 -4.58
C ALA A 71 1.69 -11.52 -4.40
N HIS A 72 2.20 -12.68 -3.95
CA HIS A 72 3.64 -12.93 -3.80
C HIS A 72 4.37 -12.99 -5.15
N THR A 73 3.73 -13.51 -6.19
CA THR A 73 4.30 -13.51 -7.55
C THR A 73 4.35 -12.09 -8.13
N ILE A 74 3.31 -11.28 -7.92
CA ILE A 74 3.30 -9.86 -8.29
C ILE A 74 4.40 -9.10 -7.52
N GLU A 75 4.63 -9.41 -6.24
CA GLU A 75 5.72 -8.82 -5.45
C GLU A 75 7.08 -9.01 -6.13
N HIS A 76 7.41 -10.25 -6.51
CA HIS A 76 8.68 -10.57 -7.16
C HIS A 76 8.84 -9.87 -8.52
N LEU A 77 7.82 -9.96 -9.38
CA LEU A 77 7.87 -9.42 -10.73
C LEU A 77 7.91 -7.89 -10.73
N MET A 78 7.06 -7.25 -9.93
CA MET A 78 7.01 -5.79 -9.87
C MET A 78 8.25 -5.22 -9.18
N ALA A 79 8.77 -5.85 -8.12
CA ALA A 79 10.03 -5.42 -7.51
C ALA A 79 11.19 -5.50 -8.52
N THR A 80 11.24 -6.57 -9.33
CA THR A 80 12.22 -6.72 -10.40
C THR A 80 12.08 -5.61 -11.44
N PHE A 81 10.87 -5.36 -11.93
CA PHE A 81 10.60 -4.29 -12.89
C PHE A 81 11.01 -2.91 -12.35
N LEU A 82 10.53 -2.54 -11.17
CA LEU A 82 10.76 -1.23 -10.56
C LEU A 82 12.25 -0.96 -10.30
N ARG A 83 13.01 -1.98 -9.89
CA ARG A 83 14.46 -1.87 -9.64
C ARG A 83 15.30 -1.80 -10.92
N ASN A 84 14.70 -2.11 -12.08
CA ASN A 84 15.36 -2.04 -13.39
C ASN A 84 14.83 -0.90 -14.28
N ASP A 85 13.80 -0.17 -13.84
CA ASP A 85 13.27 0.97 -14.59
C ASP A 85 14.32 2.09 -14.71
N ALA A 86 14.53 2.56 -15.94
CA ALA A 86 15.61 3.49 -16.26
C ALA A 86 15.45 4.87 -15.60
N GLU A 87 14.22 5.30 -15.33
CA GLU A 87 13.92 6.61 -14.74
C GLU A 87 13.74 6.50 -13.22
N TRP A 88 13.12 5.42 -12.75
CA TRP A 88 12.61 5.36 -11.38
C TRP A 88 13.47 4.57 -10.41
N ARG A 89 14.33 3.63 -10.86
CA ARG A 89 15.03 2.66 -9.99
C ARG A 89 15.72 3.27 -8.78
N ASP A 90 16.38 4.41 -8.95
CA ASP A 90 17.17 5.05 -7.89
C ASP A 90 16.28 5.74 -6.84
N ARG A 91 14.97 5.84 -7.10
CA ARG A 91 13.97 6.48 -6.22
C ARG A 91 13.08 5.46 -5.52
N ILE A 92 13.08 4.20 -5.94
CA ILE A 92 12.25 3.14 -5.35
C ILE A 92 12.84 2.71 -4.01
N ILE A 93 12.07 2.90 -2.93
CA ILE A 93 12.46 2.49 -1.58
C ILE A 93 11.90 1.11 -1.27
N TYR A 94 10.62 0.88 -1.56
CA TYR A 94 9.92 -0.35 -1.21
C TYR A 94 8.74 -0.63 -2.13
N TRP A 95 8.50 -1.91 -2.41
CA TRP A 95 7.29 -2.46 -2.99
C TRP A 95 6.90 -3.69 -2.16
N GLY A 96 5.64 -3.82 -1.78
CA GLY A 96 5.18 -5.04 -1.12
C GLY A 96 3.69 -5.11 -0.83
N PRO A 97 3.17 -6.33 -0.59
CA PRO A 97 1.74 -6.58 -0.49
C PRO A 97 1.14 -6.03 0.80
N MET A 98 -0.11 -5.58 0.72
CA MET A 98 -0.92 -5.30 1.90
C MET A 98 -1.41 -6.62 2.50
N GLY A 99 -1.40 -6.75 3.83
CA GLY A 99 -1.85 -7.97 4.52
C GLY A 99 -3.33 -8.34 4.27
N CYS A 100 -4.15 -7.39 3.82
CA CYS A 100 -5.53 -7.65 3.41
C CYS A 100 -5.68 -8.16 1.97
N LEU A 101 -4.58 -8.33 1.22
CA LEU A 101 -4.54 -8.91 -0.13
C LEU A 101 -5.40 -8.17 -1.16
N THR A 102 -5.62 -6.86 -0.96
CA THR A 102 -6.38 -5.99 -1.88
C THR A 102 -5.51 -5.01 -2.67
N GLY A 103 -4.21 -4.96 -2.40
CA GLY A 103 -3.29 -4.02 -3.02
C GLY A 103 -1.87 -4.13 -2.50
N PHE A 104 -1.05 -3.15 -2.87
CA PHE A 104 0.37 -3.06 -2.54
C PHE A 104 0.71 -1.65 -2.05
N TYR A 105 1.78 -1.52 -1.27
CA TYR A 105 2.40 -0.23 -0.99
C TYR A 105 3.65 -0.03 -1.85
N LEU A 106 3.76 1.15 -2.45
CA LEU A 106 4.93 1.62 -3.16
C LEU A 106 5.49 2.86 -2.44
N LEU A 107 6.75 2.81 -1.99
CA LEU A 107 7.43 3.96 -1.40
C LEU A 107 8.45 4.52 -2.39
N VAL A 108 8.33 5.81 -2.70
CA VAL A 108 9.21 6.49 -3.66
C VAL A 108 9.77 7.75 -3.04
N ARG A 109 11.06 7.98 -3.26
CA ARG A 109 11.73 9.23 -2.92
C ARG A 109 11.24 10.37 -3.84
N GLY A 110 10.75 11.43 -3.21
CA GLY A 110 10.22 12.65 -3.83
C GLY A 110 8.89 13.07 -3.22
N ASP A 111 8.59 14.37 -3.32
CA ASP A 111 7.27 14.93 -3.02
C ASP A 111 6.37 14.77 -4.25
N LEU A 112 5.64 13.65 -4.33
CA LEU A 112 4.96 13.20 -5.54
C LEU A 112 3.44 13.18 -5.36
N SER A 113 2.73 13.14 -6.48
CA SER A 113 1.29 12.93 -6.57
C SER A 113 0.96 11.56 -7.16
N SER A 114 -0.27 11.07 -6.95
CA SER A 114 -0.72 9.80 -7.55
C SER A 114 -0.56 9.79 -9.08
N LYS A 115 -0.76 10.94 -9.73
CA LYS A 115 -0.66 11.10 -11.18
C LYS A 115 0.74 10.79 -11.70
N ASP A 116 1.78 11.10 -10.93
CA ASP A 116 3.18 10.86 -11.31
C ASP A 116 3.49 9.36 -11.42
N MET A 117 2.72 8.50 -10.75
CA MET A 117 2.92 7.05 -10.74
C MET A 117 2.11 6.31 -11.82
N VAL A 118 1.18 6.97 -12.50
CA VAL A 118 0.24 6.31 -13.42
C VAL A 118 0.97 5.58 -14.54
N ASP A 119 1.91 6.25 -15.23
CA ASP A 119 2.63 5.62 -16.34
C ASP A 119 3.54 4.49 -15.86
N LEU A 120 4.28 4.70 -14.77
CA LEU A 120 5.16 3.70 -14.18
C LEU A 120 4.40 2.43 -13.81
N LEU A 121 3.28 2.57 -13.09
CA LEU A 121 2.47 1.44 -12.66
C LEU A 121 1.74 0.78 -13.84
N ARG A 122 1.30 1.55 -14.84
CA ARG A 122 0.72 0.99 -16.08
C ARG A 122 1.72 0.09 -16.79
N ARG A 123 2.95 0.56 -17.00
CA ARG A 123 4.02 -0.24 -17.62
C ARG A 123 4.41 -1.45 -16.76
N GLY A 124 4.50 -1.26 -15.44
CA GLY A 124 4.84 -2.33 -14.51
C GLY A 124 3.79 -3.44 -14.46
N PHE A 125 2.50 -3.09 -14.40
CA PHE A 125 1.44 -4.11 -14.40
C PHE A 125 1.24 -4.73 -15.78
N ALA A 126 1.45 -4.00 -16.87
CA ALA A 126 1.51 -4.60 -18.20
C ALA A 126 2.65 -5.64 -18.30
N PHE A 127 3.83 -5.31 -17.77
CA PHE A 127 4.94 -6.26 -17.66
C PHE A 127 4.54 -7.52 -16.88
N VAL A 128 3.86 -7.38 -15.73
CA VAL A 128 3.38 -8.55 -14.96
C VAL A 128 2.32 -9.35 -15.74
N ALA A 129 1.38 -8.67 -16.41
CA ALA A 129 0.29 -9.30 -17.16
C ALA A 129 0.78 -10.14 -18.35
N ASP A 130 1.88 -9.71 -18.97
CA ASP A 130 2.46 -10.32 -20.16
C ASP A 130 3.70 -11.17 -19.85
N PHE A 131 4.10 -11.30 -18.57
CA PHE A 131 5.25 -12.10 -18.18
C PHE A 131 5.02 -13.59 -18.46
N ASP A 132 5.98 -14.23 -19.12
CA ASP A 132 5.88 -15.63 -19.59
C ASP A 132 7.22 -16.37 -19.46
N ASP A 133 8.03 -15.99 -18.47
CA ASP A 133 9.36 -16.56 -18.20
C ASP A 133 9.45 -17.08 -16.75
N GLU A 134 10.63 -17.52 -16.31
CA GLU A 134 10.90 -17.92 -14.93
C GLU A 134 10.77 -16.74 -13.96
N ILE A 135 10.01 -16.93 -12.87
CA ILE A 135 9.82 -15.90 -11.84
C ILE A 135 11.16 -15.62 -11.14
N PRO A 136 11.68 -14.38 -11.18
CA PRO A 136 12.95 -14.03 -10.54
C PRO A 136 12.93 -14.33 -9.05
N GLY A 137 13.95 -15.04 -8.56
CA GLY A 137 14.08 -15.38 -7.14
C GLY A 137 13.11 -16.45 -6.63
N ALA A 138 12.28 -17.07 -7.48
CA ALA A 138 11.39 -18.17 -7.10
C ALA A 138 12.15 -19.51 -6.94
N ASN A 139 13.16 -19.52 -6.06
CA ASN A 139 13.94 -20.71 -5.72
C ASN A 139 14.25 -20.74 -4.21
N ALA A 140 14.68 -21.90 -3.72
CA ALA A 140 14.90 -22.13 -2.29
C ALA A 140 15.99 -21.25 -1.64
N LYS A 141 16.91 -20.69 -2.44
CA LYS A 141 17.97 -19.80 -1.93
C LYS A 141 17.48 -18.38 -1.76
N ASP A 142 16.65 -17.91 -2.68
CA ASP A 142 16.35 -16.47 -2.82
C ASP A 142 14.95 -16.09 -2.29
N CYS A 143 14.07 -17.06 -2.01
CA CYS A 143 12.74 -16.82 -1.47
C CYS A 143 12.43 -17.66 -0.23
N GLY A 144 11.91 -17.00 0.82
CA GLY A 144 11.53 -17.65 2.08
C GLY A 144 10.37 -18.64 1.96
N ASN A 145 9.58 -18.57 0.89
CA ASN A 145 8.54 -19.55 0.55
C ASN A 145 8.37 -19.69 -0.96
N TRP A 146 9.41 -20.17 -1.64
CA TRP A 146 9.46 -20.28 -3.11
C TRP A 146 8.39 -21.21 -3.72
N GLN A 147 7.71 -22.03 -2.94
CA GLN A 147 6.62 -22.88 -3.43
C GLN A 147 5.28 -22.12 -3.53
N LEU A 148 5.17 -20.94 -2.94
CA LEU A 148 3.96 -20.11 -2.91
C LEU A 148 3.94 -19.13 -4.10
N HIS A 149 3.98 -19.64 -5.32
CA HIS A 149 3.87 -18.82 -6.53
C HIS A 149 2.70 -19.28 -7.42
N ASP A 150 2.12 -18.33 -8.13
CA ASP A 150 0.99 -18.50 -9.04
C ASP A 150 1.10 -17.44 -10.13
N LEU A 151 1.78 -17.80 -11.22
CA LEU A 151 2.02 -16.88 -12.35
C LEU A 151 0.72 -16.55 -13.08
N ASP A 152 -0.13 -17.54 -13.33
CA ASP A 152 -1.40 -17.33 -14.03
C ASP A 152 -2.33 -16.41 -13.23
N GLY A 153 -2.42 -16.62 -11.91
CA GLY A 153 -3.13 -15.73 -11.01
C GLY A 153 -2.55 -14.31 -11.02
N ALA A 154 -1.24 -14.16 -10.95
CA ALA A 154 -0.58 -12.85 -11.01
C ALA A 154 -0.87 -12.10 -12.33
N ARG A 155 -0.79 -12.81 -13.46
CA ARG A 155 -1.08 -12.26 -14.79
C ARG A 155 -2.53 -11.82 -14.90
N ALA A 156 -3.47 -12.63 -14.41
CA ALA A 156 -4.89 -12.32 -14.43
C ALA A 156 -5.22 -11.07 -13.59
N GLU A 157 -4.66 -10.97 -12.39
CA GLU A 157 -4.85 -9.81 -11.51
C GLU A 157 -4.25 -8.53 -12.11
N ALA A 158 -3.03 -8.62 -12.66
CA ALA A 158 -2.36 -7.50 -13.31
C ALA A 158 -3.10 -7.02 -14.55
N ARG A 159 -3.50 -7.95 -15.44
CA ARG A 159 -4.25 -7.65 -16.67
C ARG A 159 -5.55 -6.92 -16.36
N LYS A 160 -6.31 -7.43 -15.39
CA LYS A 160 -7.55 -6.81 -14.94
C LYS A 160 -7.34 -5.39 -14.42
N TYR A 161 -6.29 -5.16 -13.63
CA TYR A 161 -5.98 -3.84 -13.11
C TYR A 161 -5.56 -2.85 -14.21
N VAL A 162 -4.81 -3.31 -15.22
CA VAL A 162 -4.47 -2.49 -16.39
C VAL A 162 -5.74 -2.10 -17.14
N GLU A 163 -6.49 -3.08 -17.63
CA GLU A 163 -7.62 -2.89 -18.54
C GLU A 163 -8.80 -2.17 -17.87
N GLU A 164 -9.14 -2.54 -16.63
CA GLU A 164 -10.32 -1.99 -15.94
C GLU A 164 -10.00 -0.77 -15.05
N THR A 165 -8.75 -0.35 -14.92
CA THR A 165 -8.40 0.77 -14.01
C THR A 165 -7.32 1.70 -14.53
N LEU A 166 -6.15 1.20 -14.94
CA LEU A 166 -5.04 2.08 -15.31
C LEU A 166 -5.23 2.72 -16.71
N GLU A 167 -5.85 2.02 -17.64
CA GLU A 167 -6.19 2.55 -18.97
C GLU A 167 -7.37 3.52 -18.93
N GLU A 168 -8.32 3.29 -18.01
CA GLU A 168 -9.55 4.09 -17.83
C GLU A 168 -9.46 5.05 -16.63
N ILE A 169 -8.25 5.42 -16.22
CA ILE A 169 -8.03 6.08 -14.93
C ILE A 169 -8.66 7.48 -14.88
N THR A 170 -9.40 7.75 -13.80
CA THR A 170 -10.02 9.06 -13.55
C THR A 170 -9.59 9.64 -12.21
N ALA A 171 -10.03 10.87 -11.91
CA ALA A 171 -9.77 11.50 -10.61
C ALA A 171 -10.25 10.66 -9.40
N ARG A 172 -11.31 9.85 -9.56
CA ARG A 172 -11.82 8.96 -8.49
C ARG A 172 -10.85 7.84 -8.12
N ASN A 173 -9.96 7.49 -9.04
CA ASN A 173 -8.93 6.47 -8.84
C ASN A 173 -7.62 7.06 -8.32
N LEU A 174 -7.54 8.40 -8.18
CA LEU A 174 -6.30 9.11 -7.81
C LEU A 174 -6.39 9.84 -6.47
N VAL A 175 -7.60 10.08 -5.99
CA VAL A 175 -7.89 10.83 -4.76
C VAL A 175 -8.76 9.97 -3.86
N TYR A 176 -8.37 9.83 -2.59
CA TYR A 176 -9.16 9.05 -1.63
C TYR A 176 -10.58 9.62 -1.49
N PRO A 177 -11.59 8.77 -1.24
CA PRO A 177 -12.92 9.25 -0.93
C PRO A 177 -12.85 10.10 0.33
N VAL A 178 -13.47 11.29 0.27
CA VAL A 178 -13.59 12.16 1.45
C VAL A 178 -14.51 11.44 2.43
N SER A 179 -14.00 11.12 3.61
CA SER A 179 -14.81 10.66 4.73
C SER A 179 -15.84 11.75 5.05
N GLU A 180 -17.13 11.42 5.06
CA GLU A 180 -18.14 12.38 5.51
C GLU A 180 -17.87 12.74 6.97
N GLY A 181 -17.52 14.00 7.21
CA GLY A 181 -17.69 14.74 8.46
C GLY A 181 -17.03 14.18 9.75
N CYS A 182 -15.93 14.84 10.11
CA CYS A 182 -15.48 15.22 11.47
C CYS A 182 -15.74 14.29 12.65
#